data_AF-A0A800EQG2-F1
#
_entry.id   AF-A0A800EQG2-F1
#
_cell.length_a   1.000
_cell.length_b   1.000
_cell.length_c   1.000
_cell.angle_alpha   90.00
_cell.angle_beta   90.00
_cell.angle_gamma   90.00
#
_symmetry.space_group_name_H-M   'P 1'
#
loop_
_entity.id
_entity.type
_entity.pdbx_description
1 polymer ?
#
loop_
_entity_poly.entity_id
_entity_poly.type
_entity_poly.pdbx_seq_one_letter_code
_entity_poly.pdbx_strand_id
1 'polypeptide(L)'
;MVGSSFAVIYLGYTHGGINLSSWQFGFMTRYTGNWITHNISNPAPVEIWHLSFAGVGVVLMALLTFVKNRFVGFPIHPIGLAVGLPHPVQIIWPSIFFAWLLKSIILKYGGPLLYTRLRPFFLGLVLGAFGTAGIWLIIDVCTGMTGNRLISIG
;
A
#
# COMPACT_ATOMS: atom_id res chain seq x y z
N MET A 1 6.64 6.61 15.86
CA MET A 1 6.97 7.33 14.62
C MET A 1 8.26 8.14 14.76
N VAL A 2 8.41 9.01 15.78
CA VAL A 2 9.65 9.79 15.96
C VAL A 2 10.88 8.89 16.21
N GLY A 3 10.77 7.90 17.10
CA GLY A 3 11.88 6.97 17.38
C GLY A 3 12.28 6.11 16.18
N SER A 4 11.32 5.66 15.36
CA SER A 4 11.61 4.90 14.14
C SER A 4 12.31 5.77 13.08
N SER A 5 11.90 7.03 12.94
CA SER A 5 12.55 7.97 12.02
C SER A 5 13.98 8.28 12.47
N PHE A 6 14.20 8.48 13.77
CA PHE A 6 15.54 8.71 14.31
C PHE A 6 16.47 7.50 14.12
N ALA A 7 15.97 6.29 14.40
CA ALA A 7 16.71 5.05 14.20
C ALA A 7 17.13 4.85 12.73
N VAL A 8 16.24 5.14 11.79
CA VAL A 8 16.53 5.05 10.35
C VAL A 8 17.64 6.03 9.94
N ILE A 9 17.59 7.27 10.41
CA ILE A 9 18.61 8.28 10.10
C ILE A 9 19.95 7.88 10.71
N TYR A 10 19.95 7.44 11.98
CA TYR A 10 21.16 7.02 12.69
C TYR A 10 21.83 5.80 12.02
N LEU A 11 21.05 4.78 11.69
CA LEU A 11 21.53 3.58 11.01
C LEU A 11 22.01 3.90 9.58
N GLY A 12 21.28 4.75 8.85
CA GLY A 12 21.67 5.21 7.52
C GLY A 12 22.98 6.00 7.50
N TYR A 13 23.27 6.76 8.56
CA TYR A 13 24.51 7.52 8.69
C TYR A 13 25.71 6.66 9.08
N THR A 14 25.50 5.65 9.93
CA THR A 14 26.57 4.80 10.48
C THR A 14 26.96 3.65 9.55
N HIS A 15 26.00 3.03 8.86
CA HIS A 15 26.23 1.85 8.02
C HIS A 15 26.15 2.16 6.52
N GLY A 16 25.88 3.42 6.16
CA GLY A 16 25.58 3.86 4.81
C GLY A 16 24.19 3.41 4.39
N GLY A 17 23.32 4.36 4.02
CA GLY A 17 21.91 4.07 3.67
C GLY A 17 21.74 2.97 2.62
N ILE A 18 22.70 2.82 1.71
CA ILE A 18 22.71 1.78 0.66
C ILE A 18 22.70 0.35 1.25
N ASN A 19 23.23 0.14 2.46
CA ASN A 19 23.28 -1.15 3.13
C ASN A 19 22.04 -1.46 4.01
N LEU A 20 21.16 -0.48 4.26
CA LEU A 20 20.03 -0.65 5.19
C LEU A 20 18.85 -1.41 4.58
N SER A 21 18.42 -1.03 3.37
CA SER A 21 17.41 -1.79 2.64
C SER A 21 17.61 -1.64 1.13
N SER A 22 17.78 -2.79 0.47
CA SER A 22 18.06 -2.86 -0.97
C SER A 22 16.95 -2.21 -1.82
N TRP A 23 15.69 -2.31 -1.38
CA TRP A 23 14.55 -1.70 -2.08
C TRP A 23 14.43 -0.19 -1.85
N GLN A 24 14.36 0.26 -0.59
CA GLN A 24 14.02 1.66 -0.30
C GLN A 24 15.23 2.58 -0.44
N PHE A 25 16.41 2.16 -0.01
CA PHE A 25 17.61 3.01 -0.04
C PHE A 25 18.51 2.73 -1.25
N GLY A 26 18.49 1.51 -1.79
CA GLY A 26 19.26 1.14 -2.98
C GLY A 26 18.52 1.40 -4.29
N PHE A 27 17.46 0.62 -4.55
CA PHE A 27 16.73 0.60 -5.82
C PHE A 27 15.96 1.90 -6.06
N MET A 28 15.17 2.37 -5.10
CA MET A 28 14.29 3.54 -5.29
C MET A 28 15.07 4.84 -5.52
N THR A 29 16.16 5.04 -4.78
CA THR A 29 17.04 6.22 -4.93
C THR A 29 17.73 6.22 -6.29
N ARG A 30 18.27 5.07 -6.74
CA ARG A 30 18.93 4.93 -8.05
C ARG A 30 17.94 5.03 -9.21
N TYR A 31 16.77 4.41 -9.08
CA TYR A 31 15.71 4.47 -10.07
C TYR A 31 15.26 5.91 -10.29
N THR A 32 15.02 6.66 -9.21
CA THR A 32 14.59 8.06 -9.29
C THR A 32 15.69 8.95 -9.88
N GLY A 33 16.95 8.81 -9.44
CA GLY A 33 18.07 9.58 -9.97
C GLY A 33 18.33 9.31 -11.46
N ASN A 34 18.30 8.03 -11.86
CA ASN A 34 18.46 7.64 -13.26
C ASN A 34 17.27 8.10 -14.12
N TRP A 35 16.04 8.01 -13.59
CA TRP A 35 14.84 8.49 -14.28
C TRP A 35 14.90 9.99 -14.52
N ILE A 36 15.27 10.80 -13.52
CA ILE A 36 15.45 12.25 -13.69
C ILE A 36 16.52 12.55 -14.73
N THR A 37 17.69 11.92 -14.61
CA THR A 37 18.80 12.14 -15.55
C THR A 37 18.41 11.75 -16.97
N HIS A 38 17.69 10.64 -17.15
CA HIS A 38 17.19 10.18 -18.44
C HIS A 38 16.15 11.13 -19.05
N ASN A 39 15.24 11.68 -18.25
CA ASN A 39 14.23 12.63 -18.74
C ASN A 39 14.83 14.02 -19.06
N ILE A 40 15.91 14.42 -18.39
CA ILE A 40 16.62 15.66 -18.69
C ILE A 40 17.46 15.52 -19.96
N SER A 41 18.12 14.37 -20.16
CA SER A 41 18.94 14.13 -21.36
C SER A 41 18.10 13.81 -22.60
N ASN A 42 16.94 13.17 -22.43
CA ASN A 42 15.96 12.90 -23.47
C ASN A 42 14.61 13.54 -23.11
N PRO A 43 14.42 14.85 -23.36
CA PRO A 43 13.12 15.47 -23.21
C PRO A 43 12.15 14.81 -24.21
N ALA A 44 11.28 13.95 -23.69
CA ALA A 44 10.29 13.27 -24.51
C ALA A 44 9.31 14.31 -25.07
N PRO A 45 8.97 14.26 -26.37
CA PRO A 45 7.92 15.11 -26.92
C PRO A 45 6.60 14.81 -26.19
N VAL A 46 5.76 15.83 -26.00
CA VAL A 46 4.46 15.66 -25.34
C VAL A 46 3.60 14.75 -26.20
N GLU A 47 3.50 13.48 -25.82
CA GLU A 47 2.63 12.54 -26.50
C GLU A 47 1.17 12.88 -26.19
N ILE A 48 0.49 13.38 -27.21
CA ILE A 48 -0.92 13.83 -27.17
C ILE A 48 -1.84 12.72 -26.62
N TRP A 49 -1.49 11.46 -26.86
CA TRP A 49 -2.20 10.29 -26.35
C TRP A 49 -2.21 10.22 -24.81
N HIS A 50 -1.08 10.45 -24.16
CA HIS A 50 -1.00 10.51 -22.69
C HIS A 50 -1.81 11.67 -22.13
N LEU A 51 -1.77 12.83 -22.79
CA LEU A 51 -2.56 14.00 -22.39
C LEU A 51 -4.07 13.74 -22.53
N SER A 52 -4.47 13.01 -23.58
CA SER A 52 -5.87 12.65 -23.82
C SER A 52 -6.42 11.74 -22.72
N PHE A 53 -5.66 10.73 -22.29
CA PHE A 53 -6.05 9.86 -21.18
C PHE A 53 -6.09 10.59 -19.84
N ALA A 54 -5.12 11.47 -19.58
CA ALA A 54 -5.15 12.33 -18.40
C ALA A 54 -6.39 13.22 -18.38
N GLY A 55 -6.75 13.80 -19.53
CA GLY A 55 -7.98 14.58 -19.71
C GLY A 55 -9.23 13.74 -19.44
N VAL A 56 -9.32 12.53 -19.98
CA VAL A 56 -10.43 11.59 -19.72
C VAL A 56 -10.53 11.26 -18.24
N GLY A 57 -9.40 11.01 -17.56
CA GLY A 57 -9.36 10.77 -16.12
C GLY A 57 -9.89 11.95 -15.30
N VAL A 58 -9.50 13.17 -15.65
CA VAL A 58 -9.99 14.41 -15.01
C VAL A 58 -11.50 14.57 -15.23
N VAL A 59 -11.98 14.37 -16.46
CA VAL A 59 -13.41 14.47 -16.79
C VAL A 59 -14.22 13.42 -16.03
N LEU A 60 -13.75 12.17 -15.97
CA LEU A 60 -14.42 11.10 -15.26
C LEU A 60 -14.48 11.36 -13.74
N MET A 61 -13.38 11.82 -13.16
CA MET A 61 -13.29 12.19 -11.74
C MET A 61 -14.23 13.36 -11.42
N ALA A 62 -14.27 14.38 -12.28
CA ALA A 62 -15.16 15.53 -12.12
C ALA A 62 -16.64 15.11 -12.23
N LEU A 63 -16.98 14.27 -13.21
CA LEU A 63 -18.33 13.75 -13.41
C LEU A 63 -18.78 12.94 -12.19
N LEU A 64 -17.96 12.02 -11.70
CA LEU A 64 -18.28 11.22 -10.52
C LEU A 64 -18.41 12.07 -9.25
N THR A 65 -17.55 13.09 -9.10
CA THR A 65 -17.66 14.03 -7.97
C THR A 65 -18.94 14.84 -8.05
N PHE A 66 -19.34 15.28 -9.24
CA PHE A 66 -20.58 16.02 -9.47
C PHE A 66 -21.82 15.16 -9.21
N VAL A 67 -21.85 13.93 -9.72
CA VAL A 67 -22.95 12.98 -9.49
C VAL A 67 -23.06 12.62 -8.01
N LYS A 68 -21.95 12.40 -7.31
CA LYS A 68 -21.94 12.16 -5.87
C LYS A 68 -22.48 13.35 -5.07
N ASN A 69 -22.12 14.58 -5.45
CA ASN A 69 -22.60 15.78 -4.79
C ASN A 69 -24.10 16.04 -5.03
N ARG A 70 -24.65 15.56 -6.16
CA ARG A 70 -26.07 15.74 -6.49
C ARG A 70 -26.96 14.59 -5.98
N PHE A 71 -26.44 13.38 -5.87
CA PHE A 71 -27.18 12.19 -5.43
C PHE A 71 -26.53 11.57 -4.19
N VAL A 72 -27.07 11.93 -3.00
CA VAL A 72 -26.60 11.46 -1.67
C VAL A 72 -26.81 9.94 -1.44
N GLY A 73 -27.42 9.23 -2.39
CA GLY A 73 -27.70 7.78 -2.33
C GLY A 73 -26.99 6.89 -3.35
N PHE A 74 -26.03 7.41 -4.14
CA PHE A 74 -25.37 6.59 -5.16
C PHE A 74 -24.28 5.67 -4.54
N PRO A 75 -24.33 4.34 -4.70
CA PRO A 75 -23.43 3.38 -4.02
C PRO A 75 -22.02 3.29 -4.62
N ILE A 76 -21.73 4.01 -5.71
CA ILE A 76 -20.44 3.94 -6.40
C ILE A 76 -19.50 5.01 -5.82
N HIS A 77 -18.65 4.59 -4.88
CA HIS A 77 -17.65 5.49 -4.29
C HIS A 77 -16.48 5.74 -5.29
N PRO A 78 -16.11 7.01 -5.56
CA PRO A 78 -14.96 7.36 -6.42
C PRO A 78 -13.60 6.93 -5.85
N ILE A 79 -13.59 6.31 -4.67
CA ILE A 79 -12.42 5.75 -4.02
C ILE A 79 -11.76 4.69 -4.89
N GLY A 80 -12.53 3.84 -5.58
CA GLY A 80 -11.97 2.80 -6.47
C GLY A 80 -11.14 3.38 -7.62
N LEU A 81 -11.55 4.54 -8.14
CA LEU A 81 -10.82 5.25 -9.22
C LEU A 81 -9.58 5.98 -8.70
N ALA A 82 -9.64 6.57 -7.51
CA ALA A 82 -8.49 7.26 -6.91
C ALA A 82 -7.42 6.29 -6.38
N VAL A 83 -7.81 5.10 -5.96
CA VAL A 83 -6.94 4.16 -5.24
C VAL A 83 -6.21 3.21 -6.19
N GLY A 84 -6.68 2.96 -7.42
CA GLY A 84 -6.11 1.91 -8.31
C GLY A 84 -4.69 2.12 -8.88
N LEU A 85 -4.02 3.24 -8.61
CA LEU A 85 -2.76 3.62 -9.27
C LEU A 85 -1.47 3.18 -8.56
N PRO A 86 -1.35 3.18 -7.21
CA PRO A 86 -0.13 2.76 -6.55
C PRO A 86 -0.01 1.22 -6.51
N HIS A 87 1.16 0.68 -6.85
CA HIS A 87 1.53 -0.74 -6.71
C HIS A 87 1.03 -1.43 -5.42
N PRO A 88 1.19 -0.85 -4.21
CA PRO A 88 0.69 -1.49 -3.00
C PRO A 88 -0.83 -1.69 -2.98
N VAL A 89 -1.59 -0.87 -3.70
CA VAL A 89 -3.05 -1.02 -3.74
C VAL A 89 -3.47 -2.26 -4.52
N GLN A 90 -2.78 -2.59 -5.62
CA GLN A 90 -3.13 -3.76 -6.44
C GLN A 90 -3.06 -5.07 -5.64
N ILE A 91 -2.11 -5.14 -4.70
CA ILE A 91 -1.89 -6.29 -3.82
C ILE A 91 -2.94 -6.34 -2.70
N ILE A 92 -3.35 -5.18 -2.19
CA ILE A 92 -4.28 -5.07 -1.05
C ILE A 92 -5.74 -5.21 -1.51
N TRP A 93 -6.07 -4.81 -2.74
CA TRP A 93 -7.42 -4.84 -3.30
C TRP A 93 -8.15 -6.19 -3.15
N PRO A 94 -7.56 -7.35 -3.50
CA PRO A 94 -8.23 -8.64 -3.29
C PRO A 94 -8.52 -8.93 -1.82
N SER A 95 -7.63 -8.56 -0.90
CA SER A 95 -7.86 -8.70 0.55
C SER A 95 -9.04 -7.86 1.04
N ILE A 96 -9.22 -6.65 0.52
CA ILE A 96 -10.38 -5.79 0.85
C ILE A 96 -11.68 -6.45 0.38
N PHE A 97 -11.68 -7.02 -0.83
CA PHE A 97 -12.84 -7.73 -1.36
C PHE A 97 -13.22 -8.93 -0.49
N PHE A 98 -12.25 -9.77 -0.12
CA PHE A 98 -12.49 -10.90 0.78
C PHE A 98 -12.97 -10.47 2.17
N ALA A 99 -12.40 -9.40 2.74
CA ALA A 99 -12.84 -8.86 4.02
C ALA A 99 -14.30 -8.38 3.96
N TRP A 100 -14.68 -7.69 2.88
CA TRP A 100 -16.06 -7.25 2.67
C TRP A 100 -17.03 -8.43 2.47
N LEU A 101 -16.64 -9.43 1.68
CA LEU A 101 -17.45 -10.62 1.43
C LEU A 101 -17.71 -11.38 2.73
N LEU A 102 -16.65 -11.64 3.51
CA LEU A 102 -16.75 -12.34 4.77
C LEU A 102 -17.61 -11.56 5.79
N LYS A 103 -17.41 -10.25 5.89
CA LYS A 103 -18.24 -9.38 6.73
C LYS A 103 -19.73 -9.44 6.33
N SER A 104 -20.01 -9.43 5.02
CA SER A 104 -21.37 -9.48 4.49
C SER A 104 -22.06 -10.81 4.79
N ILE A 105 -21.34 -11.94 4.67
CA ILE A 105 -21.83 -13.27 5.05
C ILE A 105 -22.10 -13.32 6.56
N ILE A 106 -21.15 -12.88 7.39
CA ILE A 106 -21.31 -12.90 8.85
C ILE A 106 -22.55 -12.09 9.30
N LEU A 107 -22.76 -10.91 8.71
CA LEU A 107 -23.93 -10.08 9.02
C LEU A 107 -25.24 -10.71 8.53
N LYS A 108 -25.24 -11.33 7.34
CA LYS A 108 -26.45 -11.93 6.74
C LYS A 108 -26.89 -13.21 7.46
N TYR A 109 -25.96 -14.04 7.93
CA TYR A 109 -26.27 -15.32 8.59
C TYR A 109 -26.20 -15.29 10.12
N GLY A 110 -25.47 -14.35 10.72
CA GLY A 110 -25.17 -14.33 12.15
C GLY A 110 -25.74 -13.18 12.96
N GLY A 111 -26.27 -12.14 12.32
CA GLY A 111 -26.75 -10.94 12.98
C GLY A 111 -25.67 -10.17 13.79
N PRO A 112 -26.06 -9.11 14.53
CA PRO A 112 -25.12 -8.23 15.25
C PRO A 112 -24.35 -8.92 16.38
N LEU A 113 -24.91 -9.99 16.94
CA LEU A 113 -24.35 -10.71 18.09
C LEU A 113 -23.17 -11.60 17.66
N LEU A 114 -23.26 -12.26 16.50
CA LEU A 114 -22.16 -13.03 15.95
C LEU A 114 -21.01 -12.14 15.48
N TYR A 115 -21.31 -10.94 14.96
CA TYR A 115 -20.29 -9.95 14.60
C TYR A 115 -19.42 -9.56 15.80
N THR A 116 -20.05 -9.32 16.95
CA THR A 116 -19.33 -8.93 18.19
C THR A 116 -18.48 -10.08 18.72
N ARG A 117 -18.91 -11.34 18.54
CA ARG A 117 -18.16 -12.54 18.95
C ARG A 117 -16.99 -12.87 18.02
N LEU A 118 -17.06 -12.49 16.74
CA LEU A 118 -15.98 -12.71 15.76
C LEU A 118 -14.94 -11.59 15.74
N ARG A 119 -15.21 -10.41 16.31
CA ARG A 119 -14.22 -9.34 16.51
C ARG A 119 -12.86 -9.82 17.07
N PRO A 120 -12.80 -10.58 18.17
CA PRO A 120 -11.52 -11.05 18.71
C PRO A 120 -10.78 -12.01 17.77
N PHE A 121 -11.49 -12.78 16.94
CA PHE A 121 -10.87 -13.68 15.95
C PHE A 121 -10.12 -12.88 14.86
N PHE A 122 -10.75 -11.84 14.31
CA PHE A 122 -10.11 -10.98 13.31
C PHE A 122 -8.92 -10.20 13.89
N LEU A 123 -9.05 -9.71 15.13
CA LEU A 123 -7.93 -9.07 15.83
C LEU A 123 -6.79 -10.07 16.08
N GLY A 124 -7.11 -11.31 16.44
CA GLY A 124 -6.13 -12.39 16.59
C GLY A 124 -5.39 -12.72 15.29
N LEU A 125 -6.08 -12.69 14.14
CA LEU A 125 -5.47 -12.92 12.82
C LEU A 125 -4.47 -11.82 12.46
N VAL A 126 -4.84 -10.55 12.71
CA VAL A 126 -3.96 -9.39 12.51
C VAL A 126 -2.76 -9.45 13.45
N LEU A 127 -2.99 -9.68 14.74
CA LEU A 127 -1.94 -9.83 15.74
C LEU A 127 -1.02 -11.02 15.45
N GLY A 128 -1.57 -12.11 14.90
CA GLY A 128 -0.80 -13.28 14.48
C GLY A 128 0.16 -12.96 13.35
N ALA A 129 -0.28 -12.20 12.34
CA ALA A 129 0.59 -11.76 11.23
C ALA A 129 1.74 -10.85 11.71
N PHE A 130 1.46 -9.95 12.66
CA PHE A 130 2.51 -9.12 13.28
C PHE A 130 3.40 -9.93 14.23
N GLY A 131 2.83 -10.90 14.93
CA GLY A 131 3.55 -11.77 15.86
C GLY A 131 4.53 -12.70 15.16
N THR A 132 4.13 -13.32 14.03
CA THR A 132 5.04 -14.16 13.23
C THR A 132 6.17 -13.33 12.64
N ALA A 133 5.89 -12.12 12.15
CA ALA A 133 6.94 -11.19 11.69
C ALA A 133 7.90 -10.79 12.83
N GLY A 134 7.37 -10.55 14.04
CA GLY A 134 8.18 -10.25 15.22
C GLY A 134 9.05 -11.42 15.69
N ILE A 135 8.51 -12.64 15.71
CA ILE A 135 9.25 -13.86 16.07
C ILE A 135 10.39 -14.10 15.09
N TRP A 136 10.12 -13.97 13.79
CA TRP A 136 11.17 -14.08 12.78
C TRP A 136 12.25 -13.01 12.93
N LEU A 137 11.88 -11.77 13.29
CA LEU A 137 12.84 -10.71 13.59
C LEU A 137 13.78 -11.09 14.75
N ILE A 138 13.24 -11.70 15.81
CA ILE A 138 14.03 -12.18 16.96
C ILE A 138 14.97 -13.31 16.53
N ILE A 139 14.47 -14.25 15.70
CA ILE A 139 15.28 -15.36 15.17
C ILE A 139 16.43 -14.83 14.30
N ASP A 140 16.16 -13.86 13.44
CA ASP A 140 17.17 -13.24 12.57
C ASP A 140 18.24 -12.51 13.40
N VAL A 141 17.85 -11.80 14.47
CA VAL A 141 18.77 -11.16 15.42
C VAL A 141 19.63 -12.20 16.16
N CYS A 142 19.04 -13.30 16.62
CA CYS A 142 19.78 -14.37 17.32
C CYS A 142 20.71 -15.17 16.38
N THR A 143 20.35 -15.33 15.12
CA THR A 143 21.09 -16.17 14.16
C THR A 143 22.11 -15.37 13.34
N GLY A 144 22.13 -14.05 13.46
CA GLY A 144 23.05 -13.17 12.72
C GLY A 144 22.78 -13.12 11.21
N MET A 145 21.67 -13.69 10.73
CA MET A 145 21.27 -13.62 9.33
C MET A 145 20.55 -12.29 9.08
N THR A 146 21.20 -11.39 8.33
CA THR A 146 20.61 -10.13 7.89
C THR A 146 20.21 -10.27 6.41
N GLY A 147 18.93 -10.55 6.14
CA GLY A 147 18.47 -10.61 4.74
C GLY A 147 17.16 -11.35 4.43
N ASN A 148 16.49 -11.96 5.40
CA ASN A 148 15.21 -12.61 5.11
C ASN A 148 14.10 -11.58 4.86
N ARG A 149 13.42 -11.71 3.71
CA ARG A 149 12.21 -10.93 3.42
C ARG A 149 11.07 -11.45 4.28
N LEU A 150 10.92 -10.88 5.48
CA LEU A 150 9.88 -11.26 6.45
C LEU A 150 8.46 -10.97 5.98
N ILE A 151 8.32 -10.11 4.97
CA ILE A 151 7.06 -9.73 4.35
C ILE A 151 7.30 -9.61 2.85
N SER A 152 6.97 -10.65 2.10
CA SER A 152 6.97 -10.62 0.64
C SER A 152 5.74 -9.85 0.17
N ILE A 153 5.84 -8.52 0.16
CA ILE A 153 4.98 -7.70 -0.70
C ILE A 153 5.50 -7.92 -2.11
N GLY A 154 4.72 -8.67 -2.90
CA GLY A 154 4.95 -8.88 -4.33
C GLY A 154 4.99 -7.57 -5.10
#